data_AF-A0A8T9Q3K8-F1
#
_entry.id   AF-A0A8T9Q3K8-F1
#
_cell.length_a   1.000
_cell.length_b   1.000
_cell.length_c   1.000
_cell.angle_alpha   90.00
_cell.angle_beta   90.00
_cell.angle_gamma   90.00
#
_symmetry.space_group_name_H-M   'P 1'
#
loop_
_entity.id
_entity.type
_entity.pdbx_description
1 polymer ?
#
loop_
_entity_poly.entity_id
_entity_poly.type
_entity_poly.pdbx_seq_one_letter_code
_entity_poly.pdbx_strand_id
1 'polypeptide(L)' 'MVVHNDRAYLFYFTHPGRRQGTPSAASTIAAKRSLIQVVELHYAAGKLSTNRDEPTYVDLGKAGKRGRKR' A
#
# COMPACT_ATOMS: atom_id res chain seq x y z
N MET A 1 0.65 -2.13 -10.30
CA MET A 1 2.08 -2.40 -10.02
C MET A 1 2.89 -1.21 -10.51
N VAL A 2 3.92 -0.82 -9.77
CA VAL A 2 4.86 0.25 -10.14
C VAL A 2 6.27 -0.31 -10.08
N VAL A 3 7.14 0.06 -11.02
CA VAL A 3 8.57 -0.25 -10.99
C VAL A 3 9.34 1.04 -10.76
N HIS A 4 10.22 1.05 -9.76
CA HIS A 4 11.07 2.20 -9.42
C HIS A 4 12.42 1.72 -8.90
N ASN A 5 13.51 2.26 -9.46
CA ASN A 5 14.89 1.87 -9.13
C ASN A 5 15.10 0.35 -9.12
N ASP A 6 14.67 -0.31 -10.19
CA ASP A 6 14.76 -1.78 -10.37
C ASP A 6 13.98 -2.63 -9.35
N ARG A 7 13.13 -2.00 -8.52
CA ARG A 7 12.25 -2.65 -7.56
C ARG A 7 10.80 -2.55 -8.00
N ALA A 8 10.03 -3.62 -7.81
CA ALA A 8 8.62 -3.67 -8.18
C ALA A 8 7.72 -3.62 -6.94
N TYR A 9 6.64 -2.86 -7.01
CA TYR A 9 5.71 -2.67 -5.90
C TYR A 9 4.26 -2.91 -6.34
N LEU A 10 3.50 -3.60 -5.51
CA LEU A 10 2.06 -3.80 -5.69
C LEU A 10 1.28 -2.94 -4.70
N PHE A 11 0.51 -2.00 -5.23
CA PHE A 11 -0.47 -1.22 -4.49
C PHE A 11 -1.85 -1.82 -4.71
N TYR A 12 -2.58 -2.10 -3.64
CA TYR A 12 -3.92 -2.68 -3.73
C TYR A 12 -4.81 -2.21 -2.58
N PHE A 13 -6.11 -2.17 -2.83
CA PHE A 13 -7.09 -1.86 -1.79
C PHE A 13 -7.55 -3.14 -1.09
N THR A 14 -7.67 -3.08 0.23
CA THR A 14 -8.35 -4.08 1.04
C THR A 14 -9.56 -3.46 1.73
N HIS A 15 -10.57 -4.28 1.96
CA HIS A 15 -11.76 -3.90 2.71
C HIS A 15 -11.69 -4.62 4.05
N PRO A 16 -11.27 -3.95 5.14
CA PRO A 16 -11.29 -4.57 6.44
C PRO A 16 -12.76 -4.82 6.80
N GLY A 17 -13.12 -6.08 7.04
CA GLY A 17 -14.51 -6.46 7.30
C GLY A 17 -15.09 -5.68 8.49
N ARG A 18 -16.33 -5.22 8.37
CA ARG A 18 -17.08 -4.70 9.53
C ARG A 18 -17.38 -5.86 10.46
N ARG A 19 -16.87 -5.81 11.70
CA ARG A 19 -17.32 -6.74 12.74
C ARG A 19 -18.74 -6.34 13.16
N GLN A 20 -19.71 -7.22 12.94
CA GLN A 20 -21.10 -6.99 13.36
C GLN A 20 -21.15 -6.90 14.90
N GLY A 21 -21.76 -5.84 15.45
CA GLY A 21 -22.00 -5.69 16.88
C GLY A 21 -20.97 -4.90 17.69
N THR A 22 -19.89 -4.38 17.10
CA THR A 22 -18.98 -3.46 17.80
C THR A 22 -19.26 -2.02 17.37
N PRO A 23 -19.60 -1.09 18.28
CA PRO A 23 -19.68 0.33 17.95
C PRO A 23 -18.35 0.74 17.34
N SER A 24 -18.39 1.32 16.15
CA SER A 24 -17.22 1.83 15.45
C SER A 24 -16.63 2.96 16.29
N ALA A 25 -15.72 2.65 17.22
CA ALA A 25 -14.81 3.64 17.75
C ALA A 25 -14.13 4.29 16.54
N ALA A 26 -14.38 5.58 16.33
CA ALA A 26 -14.33 6.27 15.04
C ALA A 26 -12.92 6.35 14.38
N SER A 27 -11.94 5.62 14.86
CA SER A 27 -10.55 5.66 14.41
C SER A 27 -9.89 4.29 14.21
N THR A 28 -10.59 3.16 14.41
CA THR A 28 -9.98 1.84 14.23
C THR A 28 -9.81 1.49 12.74
N ILE A 29 -8.76 0.73 12.41
CA ILE A 29 -8.51 0.24 11.05
C ILE A 29 -9.71 -0.54 10.50
N ALA A 30 -10.41 -1.30 11.36
CA ALA A 30 -11.60 -2.07 11.02
C ALA A 30 -12.81 -1.20 10.61
N ALA A 31 -12.84 0.08 10.98
CA ALA A 31 -13.92 1.00 10.62
C ALA A 31 -13.72 1.67 9.25
N LYS A 32 -12.52 1.55 8.65
CA LYS A 32 -12.21 2.19 7.35
C LYS A 32 -12.91 1.46 6.20
N ARG A 33 -13.50 2.21 5.27
CA ARG A 33 -14.16 1.64 4.08
C ARG A 33 -13.18 0.94 3.14
N SER A 34 -11.96 1.44 3.08
CA SER A 34 -10.85 0.82 2.34
C SER A 34 -9.52 1.17 2.99
N LEU A 35 -8.54 0.30 2.77
CA LEU A 35 -7.15 0.45 3.17
C LEU A 35 -6.30 0.25 1.93
N ILE A 36 -5.41 1.19 1.64
CA ILE A 36 -4.34 0.92 0.68
C ILE A 36 -3.25 0.12 1.39
N GLN A 37 -2.87 -1.01 0.81
CA GLN A 37 -1.68 -1.76 1.16
C GLN A 37 -0.66 -1.64 0.03
N VAL A 38 0.61 -1.66 0.41
CA VAL A 38 1.75 -1.67 -0.52
C VAL A 38 2.69 -2.79 -0.10
N VAL A 39 3.15 -3.56 -1.07
CA VAL A 39 4.13 -4.63 -0.86
C VAL A 39 5.20 -4.59 -1.96
N GLU A 40 6.42 -4.98 -1.63
CA GLU A 40 7.46 -5.25 -2.63
C GLU A 40 7.23 -6.61 -3.29
N LEU A 41 7.39 -6.66 -4.61
CA LEU A 41 7.31 -7.87 -5.40
C LEU A 41 8.71 -8.38 -5.70
N HIS A 42 8.92 -9.67 -5.44
CA HIS A 42 10.15 -10.37 -5.77
C HIS A 42 9.90 -11.32 -6.94
N TYR A 43 10.76 -11.26 -7.95
CA TYR A 43 10.73 -12.16 -9.09
C TYR A 43 11.82 -13.22 -8.94
N ALA A 44 11.41 -14.50 -8.94
CA ALA A 44 12.33 -15.63 -8.94
C ALA A 44 11.72 -16.78 -9.74
N ALA A 45 12.53 -17.40 -10.61
CA ALA A 45 12.13 -18.58 -11.39
C ALA A 45 10.78 -18.45 -12.12
N GLY A 46 10.55 -17.34 -12.83
CA GLY A 46 9.31 -17.14 -13.59
C GLY A 46 8.11 -16.70 -12.75
N LYS A 47 8.27 -16.53 -11.43
CA LYS A 47 7.17 -16.27 -10.50
C LYS A 47 7.37 -14.98 -9.72
N LEU A 48 6.31 -14.20 -9.60
CA LEU A 48 6.22 -13.08 -8.67
C LEU A 48 5.71 -13.56 -7.32
N SER A 49 6.35 -13.08 -6.25
CA SER A 49 6.01 -13.40 -4.86
C SER A 49 6.15 -12.17 -3.98
N THR A 50 5.50 -12.20 -2.82
CA THR A 50 5.54 -11.12 -1.84
C THR A 50 5.10 -11.62 -0.47
N ASN A 51 5.52 -10.94 0.58
CA ASN A 51 5.03 -11.13 1.94
C ASN A 51 4.23 -9.91 2.37
N ARG A 52 2.93 -10.10 2.64
CA ARG A 52 2.03 -9.00 3.04
C ARG A 52 2.44 -8.36 4.37
N ASP A 53 3.00 -9.14 5.29
CA ASP A 53 3.32 -8.69 6.64
C ASP A 53 4.74 -8.12 6.75
N GLU A 54 5.52 -8.16 5.67
CA GLU A 54 6.86 -7.58 5.63
C GLU A 54 6.80 -6.05 5.45
N PRO A 55 7.59 -5.27 6.23
CA PRO A 55 7.70 -3.83 6.02
C PRO A 55 8.14 -3.49 4.60
N THR A 56 7.42 -2.59 3.94
CA THR A 56 7.75 -2.13 2.58
C THR A 56 8.25 -0.70 2.61
N TYR A 57 9.50 -0.50 2.18
CA TYR A 57 10.13 0.82 2.08
C TYR A 57 10.17 1.28 0.62
N VAL A 58 9.50 2.40 0.32
CA VAL A 58 9.42 2.99 -1.02
C VAL A 58 10.21 4.29 -1.06
N ASP A 59 11.18 4.37 -1.98
CA ASP A 59 11.85 5.63 -2.32
C ASP A 59 10.92 6.47 -3.22
N LEU A 60 10.60 7.69 -2.78
CA LEU A 60 9.75 8.62 -3.54
C LEU A 60 10.59 9.54 -4.44
N GLY A 61 11.91 9.42 -4.41
CA GLY A 61 12.84 10.30 -5.10
C GLY A 61 12.74 11.74 -4.61
N LYS A 62 13.26 12.68 -5.41
CA LYS A 62 13.13 14.11 -5.14
C LYS A 62 11.72 14.56 -5.46
N ALA A 63 11.08 15.27 -4.52
CA ALA A 63 9.81 15.93 -4.80
C ALA A 63 9.96 16.85 -6.02
N GLY A 64 9.14 16.62 -7.06
CA GLY A 64 9.09 17.51 -8.21
C GLY A 64 8.77 18.94 -7.75
N LYS A 65 9.39 19.95 -8.39
CA LYS A 65 9.06 21.36 -8.14
C LYS A 65 7.59 21.59 -8.51
N ARG A 66 6.68 21.52 -7.54
CA ARG A 66 5.29 21.96 -7.75
C ARG A 66 5.34 23.46 -7.96
N GLY A 67 5.20 23.90 -9.21
CA GLY A 67 4.91 25.29 -9.51
C GLY A 67 3.63 25.65 -8.77
N ARG A 68 3.73 26.49 -7.75
CA ARG A 68 2.58 27.11 -7.09
C ARG A 68 1.95 28.04 -8.13
N LYS A 69 0.97 27.54 -8.89
CA LYS A 69 0.11 28.40 -9.71
C LYS A 69 -0.56 29.38 -8.74
N ARG A 70 -0.23 30.66 -8.91
CA ARG A 70 -0.89 31.79 -8.23
C ARG A 70 -2.30 31.95 -8.78
#